data_AF-A0A9W8VBW0-F1
#
_entry.id   AF-A0A9W8VBW0-F1
#
_cell.length_a   1.000
_cell.length_b   1.000
_cell.length_c   1.000
_cell.angle_alpha   90.00
_cell.angle_beta   90.00
_cell.angle_gamma   90.00
#
_symmetry.space_group_name_H-M   'P 1'
#
loop_
_entity.id
_entity.type
_entity.pdbx_description
1 polymer ?
#
loop_
_entity_poly.entity_id
_entity_poly.type
_entity_poly.pdbx_seq_one_letter_code
_entity_poly.pdbx_strand_id
1 'polypeptide(L)'
;MPELSSIVRGDQDNEEPDPAILTSIAGLTLGEQEELFFERDTPDIFSFFVLAVQFEIPHYDLPRGMLFSSLGEAIPRTVILGHGISSNVSALQVEDDVTPHCPAGTLVACKRYHQAPQNTVGADRNGTDRMYAWLLQELRVFCHPKLRAHENICKLLFVGWDGDGVVPALGLELAAYGTLEDSMQHLRSYGSIERKANLTLDIARGLHVLHSLGLVHGDVKPAA
;
A
#
# COMPACT_ATOMS: atom_id res chain seq x y z
N MET A 1 -1.36 45.33 51.47
CA MET A 1 -1.45 43.86 51.42
C MET A 1 -2.46 43.48 50.35
N PRO A 2 -2.04 43.09 49.15
CA PRO A 2 -2.80 42.18 48.29
C PRO A 2 -2.15 40.78 48.34
N GLU A 3 -2.99 39.75 48.36
CA GLU A 3 -2.57 38.36 48.52
C GLU A 3 -2.09 37.72 47.21
N LEU A 4 -0.99 36.98 47.34
CA LEU A 4 -0.44 36.04 46.38
C LEU A 4 -0.73 34.64 46.92
N SER A 5 -1.36 33.75 46.12
CA SER A 5 -0.78 32.45 45.75
C SER A 5 -1.78 31.51 45.06
N SER A 6 -1.25 30.86 44.02
CA SER A 6 -1.58 29.51 43.50
C SER A 6 -2.95 29.25 42.86
N ILE A 7 -3.00 29.47 41.53
CA ILE A 7 -3.79 28.61 40.63
C ILE A 7 -2.80 27.59 40.04
N VAL A 8 -2.99 26.34 40.42
CA VAL A 8 -2.26 25.16 39.94
C VAL A 8 -2.95 24.63 38.69
N ARG A 9 -2.17 24.57 37.61
CA ARG A 9 -2.12 23.59 36.50
C ARG A 9 -3.42 22.99 35.97
N GLY A 10 -3.65 23.21 34.68
CA GLY A 10 -4.43 22.32 33.82
C GLY A 10 -4.61 22.91 32.41
N ASP A 11 -4.19 22.12 31.42
CA ASP A 11 -4.56 22.13 29.99
C ASP A 11 -3.83 22.98 28.93
N GLN A 12 -3.05 22.21 28.16
CA GLN A 12 -3.12 21.98 26.70
C GLN A 12 -2.61 23.07 25.75
N ASP A 13 -1.37 22.84 25.32
CA ASP A 13 -0.77 23.33 24.09
C ASP A 13 -1.63 22.90 22.88
N ASN A 14 -2.34 23.88 22.31
CA ASN A 14 -2.80 23.84 20.93
C ASN A 14 -1.68 24.43 20.06
N GLU A 15 -0.75 23.60 19.60
CA GLU A 15 0.10 23.93 18.46
C GLU A 15 -0.45 23.19 17.23
N GLU A 16 -1.10 23.94 16.34
CA GLU A 16 -1.32 23.51 14.96
C GLU A 16 0.05 23.21 14.33
N PRO A 17 0.19 22.11 13.57
CA PRO A 17 1.46 21.78 12.93
C PRO A 17 1.85 22.87 11.92
N ASP A 18 3.03 23.44 12.10
CA ASP A 18 3.60 24.50 11.27
C ASP A 18 3.63 24.08 9.78
N PRO A 19 2.95 24.82 8.87
CA PRO A 19 2.92 24.52 7.44
C PRO A 19 4.30 24.58 6.76
N ALA A 20 5.33 25.11 7.43
CA ALA A 20 6.72 25.04 6.97
C ALA A 20 7.32 23.62 6.99
N ILE A 21 6.83 22.73 7.85
CA ILE A 21 7.37 21.36 8.00
C ILE A 21 7.07 20.50 6.76
N LEU A 22 5.84 20.62 6.22
CA LEU A 22 5.41 19.83 5.05
C LEU A 22 6.15 20.22 3.76
N THR A 23 6.57 21.48 3.65
CA THR A 23 7.28 22.00 2.46
C THR A 23 8.74 21.52 2.41
N SER A 24 9.31 21.03 3.52
CA SER A 24 10.73 20.70 3.64
C SER A 24 11.10 19.24 3.35
N ILE A 25 10.14 18.31 3.32
CA ILE A 25 10.43 16.85 3.28
C ILE A 25 10.74 16.35 1.86
N ALA A 26 10.25 17.05 0.82
CA ALA A 26 10.47 16.68 -0.58
C ALA A 26 11.94 16.81 -1.04
N GLY A 27 12.76 17.55 -0.30
CA GLY A 27 14.20 17.72 -0.57
C GLY A 27 15.12 16.79 0.25
N LEU A 28 14.56 15.95 1.11
CA LEU A 28 15.33 15.10 2.02
C LEU A 28 15.76 13.80 1.34
N THR A 29 16.95 13.34 1.70
CA THR A 29 17.40 11.98 1.37
C THR A 29 16.55 10.95 2.09
N LEU A 30 16.47 9.72 1.57
CA LEU A 30 15.67 8.65 2.19
C LEU A 30 16.06 8.42 3.66
N GLY A 31 17.34 8.57 4.03
CA GLY A 31 17.80 8.46 5.41
C GLY A 31 17.30 9.59 6.33
N GLU A 32 17.17 10.82 5.82
CA GLU A 32 16.61 11.95 6.57
C GLU A 32 15.08 11.86 6.66
N GLN A 33 14.42 11.31 5.63
CA GLN A 33 13.01 10.94 5.71
C GLN A 33 12.82 9.82 6.75
N GLU A 34 13.67 8.80 6.75
CA GLU A 34 13.66 7.72 7.74
C GLU A 34 13.86 8.24 9.18
N GLU A 35 14.80 9.17 9.43
CA GLU A 35 15.00 9.78 10.76
C GLU A 35 13.79 10.57 11.26
N LEU A 36 13.16 11.39 10.41
CA LEU A 36 11.94 12.15 10.77
C LEU A 36 10.71 11.26 11.05
N PHE A 37 10.67 10.05 10.49
CA PHE A 37 9.53 9.15 10.63
C PHE A 37 9.74 8.03 11.67
N PHE A 38 10.98 7.73 12.05
CA PHE A 38 11.27 6.85 13.19
C PHE A 38 11.01 7.55 14.53
N GLU A 39 10.86 8.88 14.56
CA GLU A 39 10.49 9.64 15.77
C GLU A 39 9.00 9.50 16.17
N ARG A 40 8.13 8.91 15.33
CA ARG A 40 6.76 8.56 15.74
C ARG A 40 6.71 7.11 16.22
N ASP A 41 6.59 6.95 17.54
CA ASP A 41 6.66 5.65 18.23
C ASP A 41 5.58 4.63 17.85
N THR A 42 4.49 5.00 17.16
CA THR A 42 3.56 4.05 16.54
C THR A 42 2.85 4.68 15.32
N PRO A 43 2.80 4.00 14.16
CA PRO A 43 2.03 4.47 13.02
C PRO A 43 0.54 4.31 13.29
N ASP A 44 -0.21 5.41 13.14
CA ASP A 44 -1.66 5.46 13.31
C ASP A 44 -2.38 5.48 11.96
N ILE A 45 -3.72 5.49 11.98
CA ILE A 45 -4.56 5.59 10.78
C ILE A 45 -4.21 6.81 9.91
N PHE A 46 -3.90 7.95 10.52
CA PHE A 46 -3.61 9.20 9.81
C PHE A 46 -2.30 9.11 9.03
N SER A 47 -1.38 8.27 9.47
CA SER A 47 -0.09 8.03 8.82
C SER A 47 -0.26 7.58 7.36
N PHE A 48 -1.31 6.82 7.03
CA PHE A 48 -1.58 6.44 5.63
C PHE A 48 -2.01 7.62 4.77
N PHE A 49 -2.87 8.50 5.31
CA PHE A 49 -3.34 9.68 4.60
C PHE A 49 -2.21 10.68 4.36
N VAL A 50 -1.40 10.94 5.40
CA VAL A 50 -0.23 11.83 5.30
C VAL A 50 0.73 11.32 4.22
N LEU A 51 1.04 10.02 4.23
CA LEU A 51 1.92 9.42 3.24
C LEU A 51 1.33 9.51 1.82
N ALA A 52 0.04 9.21 1.66
CA ALA A 52 -0.61 9.28 0.36
C ALA A 52 -0.62 10.70 -0.23
N VAL A 53 -0.85 11.71 0.60
CA VAL A 53 -0.77 13.13 0.19
C VAL A 53 0.68 13.51 -0.15
N GLN A 54 1.65 13.15 0.70
CA GLN A 54 3.06 13.51 0.52
C GLN A 54 3.65 12.96 -0.78
N PHE A 55 3.26 11.75 -1.19
CA PHE A 55 3.76 11.10 -2.40
C PHE A 55 2.80 11.22 -3.59
N GLU A 56 1.78 12.06 -3.49
CA GLU A 56 0.77 12.30 -4.52
C GLU A 56 0.20 10.98 -5.06
N ILE A 57 -0.10 10.05 -4.14
CA ILE A 57 -0.71 8.77 -4.51
C ILE A 57 -2.17 9.03 -4.89
N PRO A 58 -2.61 8.59 -6.08
CA PRO A 58 -4.01 8.72 -6.46
C PRO A 58 -4.94 8.03 -5.46
N HIS A 59 -6.07 8.67 -5.19
CA HIS A 59 -7.13 8.12 -4.35
C HIS A 59 -8.24 7.56 -5.22
N TYR A 60 -8.79 6.41 -4.84
CA TYR A 60 -9.92 5.80 -5.54
C TYR A 60 -10.98 5.32 -4.56
N ASP A 61 -12.22 5.75 -4.77
CA ASP A 61 -13.35 5.30 -3.97
C ASP A 61 -13.72 3.88 -4.39
N LEU A 62 -13.52 2.92 -3.49
CA LEU A 62 -13.72 1.52 -3.84
C LEU A 62 -15.22 1.23 -3.97
N PRO A 63 -15.67 0.67 -5.09
CA PRO A 63 -17.09 0.42 -5.33
C PRO A 63 -17.67 -0.57 -4.31
N ARG A 64 -18.79 -0.21 -3.67
CA ARG A 64 -19.55 -1.09 -2.76
C ARG A 64 -20.62 -1.88 -3.52
N GLY A 65 -20.71 -3.21 -3.33
CA GLY A 65 -21.83 -4.05 -3.81
C GLY A 65 -21.49 -5.00 -4.97
N MET A 66 -22.50 -5.43 -5.75
CA MET A 66 -22.36 -6.27 -6.96
C MET A 66 -22.53 -5.44 -8.25
N LEU A 67 -21.83 -5.79 -9.33
CA LEU A 67 -22.03 -5.15 -10.65
C LEU A 67 -23.31 -5.74 -11.23
N PHE A 68 -24.13 -4.94 -11.89
CA PHE A 68 -25.30 -5.44 -12.60
C PHE A 68 -25.02 -5.33 -14.09
N SER A 69 -25.11 -6.44 -14.81
CA SER A 69 -25.02 -6.44 -16.27
C SER A 69 -26.20 -5.66 -16.87
N SER A 70 -26.11 -5.29 -18.15
CA SER A 70 -27.23 -4.70 -18.89
C SER A 70 -28.47 -5.61 -18.96
N LEU A 71 -28.31 -6.90 -18.63
CA LEU A 71 -29.36 -7.92 -18.54
C LEU A 71 -29.89 -8.09 -17.11
N GLY A 72 -29.40 -7.31 -16.13
CA GLY A 72 -29.81 -7.38 -14.73
C GLY A 72 -29.17 -8.52 -13.93
N GLU A 73 -28.19 -9.23 -14.51
CA GLU A 73 -27.46 -10.28 -13.79
C GLU A 73 -26.42 -9.66 -12.86
N ALA A 74 -26.38 -10.13 -11.62
CA ALA A 74 -25.36 -9.71 -10.68
C ALA A 74 -24.03 -10.39 -10.99
N ILE A 75 -23.06 -9.62 -11.48
CA ILE A 75 -21.69 -10.05 -11.73
C ILE A 75 -20.85 -9.69 -10.50
N PRO A 76 -20.01 -10.60 -9.98
CA PRO A 76 -19.07 -10.27 -8.92
C PRO A 76 -18.18 -9.09 -9.36
N ARG A 77 -18.19 -7.99 -8.60
CA ARG A 77 -17.33 -6.81 -8.90
C ARG A 77 -15.85 -7.14 -8.82
N THR A 78 -15.54 -8.15 -8.05
CA THR A 78 -14.18 -8.57 -7.78
C THR A 78 -14.07 -10.08 -7.89
N VAL A 79 -13.01 -10.55 -8.54
CA VAL A 79 -12.64 -11.97 -8.56
C VAL A 79 -11.46 -12.14 -7.62
N ILE A 80 -11.59 -13.01 -6.62
CA ILE A 80 -10.49 -13.27 -5.68
C ILE A 80 -9.35 -13.95 -6.44
N LEU A 81 -8.17 -13.36 -6.36
CA LEU A 81 -6.94 -13.88 -6.96
C LEU A 81 -6.13 -14.69 -5.94
N GLY A 82 -6.17 -14.31 -4.67
CA GLY A 82 -5.43 -15.02 -3.62
C GLY A 82 -5.83 -14.63 -2.22
N HIS A 83 -5.61 -15.55 -1.28
CA HIS A 83 -5.74 -15.34 0.15
C HIS A 83 -4.39 -15.53 0.82
N GLY A 84 -3.87 -14.44 1.39
CA GLY A 84 -2.72 -14.47 2.28
C GLY A 84 -3.15 -14.49 3.75
N ILE A 85 -2.17 -14.59 4.64
CA ILE A 85 -2.40 -14.56 6.09
C ILE A 85 -2.91 -13.18 6.53
N SER A 86 -2.27 -12.12 6.03
CA SER A 86 -2.53 -10.72 6.43
C SER A 86 -3.50 -10.00 5.50
N SER A 87 -3.74 -10.52 4.30
CA SER A 87 -4.47 -9.81 3.26
C SER A 87 -5.08 -10.74 2.23
N ASN A 88 -6.15 -10.31 1.59
CA ASN A 88 -6.66 -10.90 0.37
C ASN A 88 -6.33 -10.02 -0.85
N VAL A 89 -6.21 -10.63 -2.02
CA VAL A 89 -6.03 -9.93 -3.28
C VAL A 89 -7.17 -10.30 -4.22
N SER A 90 -7.79 -9.30 -4.84
CA SER A 90 -8.85 -9.50 -5.83
C SER A 90 -8.62 -8.65 -7.07
N ALA A 91 -9.00 -9.16 -8.24
CA ALA A 91 -9.08 -8.36 -9.45
C ALA A 91 -10.26 -7.40 -9.34
N LEU A 92 -10.05 -6.14 -9.66
CA LEU A 92 -11.06 -5.09 -9.73
C LEU A 92 -10.98 -4.41 -11.08
N GLN A 93 -12.13 -4.18 -11.72
CA GLN A 93 -12.20 -3.27 -12.86
C GLN A 93 -12.50 -1.86 -12.35
N VAL A 94 -11.64 -0.92 -12.70
CA VAL A 94 -11.76 0.50 -12.34
C VAL A 94 -12.92 1.12 -13.13
N GLU A 95 -13.81 1.83 -12.45
CA GLU A 95 -15.02 2.43 -13.05
C GLU A 95 -14.78 3.83 -13.61
N ASP A 96 -13.94 4.62 -12.94
CA ASP A 96 -13.64 6.01 -13.27
C ASP A 96 -12.15 6.20 -13.56
N ASP A 97 -11.80 7.20 -14.36
CA ASP A 97 -10.40 7.53 -14.62
C ASP A 97 -9.69 7.91 -13.31
N VAL A 98 -8.70 7.10 -12.89
CA VAL A 98 -7.91 7.36 -11.68
C VAL A 98 -6.67 8.17 -12.03
N THR A 99 -5.97 7.74 -13.08
CA THR A 99 -4.83 8.45 -13.66
C THR A 99 -4.82 8.24 -15.18
N PRO A 100 -4.03 9.00 -15.95
CA PRO A 100 -3.82 8.73 -17.37
C PRO A 100 -3.28 7.32 -17.68
N HIS A 101 -2.76 6.60 -16.68
CA HIS A 101 -2.20 5.25 -16.83
C HIS A 101 -3.10 4.19 -16.18
N CYS A 102 -4.21 4.61 -15.58
CA CYS A 102 -5.26 3.78 -15.00
C CYS A 102 -6.63 4.40 -15.33
N PRO A 103 -7.02 4.41 -16.63
CA PRO A 103 -8.34 4.88 -17.04
C PRO A 103 -9.46 3.91 -16.65
N ALA A 104 -10.70 4.34 -16.79
CA ALA A 104 -11.88 3.51 -16.66
C ALA A 104 -11.77 2.23 -17.52
N GLY A 105 -12.18 1.11 -16.95
CA GLY A 105 -12.07 -0.22 -17.54
C GLY A 105 -10.76 -0.95 -17.26
N THR A 106 -9.76 -0.31 -16.68
CA THR A 106 -8.47 -0.94 -16.31
C THR A 106 -8.69 -2.02 -15.25
N LEU A 107 -8.09 -3.20 -15.46
CA LEU A 107 -8.06 -4.25 -14.45
C LEU A 107 -6.86 -4.08 -13.53
N VAL A 108 -7.10 -4.10 -12.23
CA VAL A 108 -6.08 -3.91 -11.18
C VAL A 108 -6.16 -5.03 -10.15
N ALA A 109 -5.04 -5.31 -9.49
CA ALA A 109 -5.00 -6.19 -8.33
C ALA A 109 -5.22 -5.36 -7.05
N CYS A 110 -6.37 -5.52 -6.41
CA CYS A 110 -6.73 -4.85 -5.17
C CYS A 110 -6.32 -5.70 -3.96
N LYS A 111 -5.31 -5.26 -3.22
CA LYS A 111 -4.84 -5.91 -1.98
C LYS A 111 -5.51 -5.27 -0.77
N ARG A 112 -6.23 -6.06 0.02
CA ARG A 112 -6.97 -5.64 1.22
C ARG A 112 -6.45 -6.36 2.45
N TYR A 113 -6.15 -5.61 3.51
CA TYR A 113 -5.63 -6.18 4.76
C TYR A 113 -6.79 -6.65 5.65
N HIS A 114 -6.61 -7.79 6.31
CA HIS A 114 -7.60 -8.32 7.24
C HIS A 114 -7.69 -7.43 8.48
N GLN A 115 -8.83 -6.75 8.64
CA GLN A 115 -9.12 -5.97 9.84
C GLN A 115 -9.72 -6.88 10.91
N ALA A 116 -9.30 -6.70 12.17
CA ALA A 116 -10.02 -7.30 13.29
C ALA A 116 -11.43 -6.69 13.38
N PRO A 117 -12.48 -7.47 13.69
CA PRO A 117 -13.83 -6.94 13.81
C PRO A 117 -13.87 -5.82 14.88
N GLN A 118 -14.39 -4.64 14.52
CA GLN A 118 -14.47 -3.48 15.43
C GLN A 118 -15.27 -3.73 16.72
N ASN A 119 -16.06 -4.81 16.78
CA ASN A 119 -16.95 -5.15 17.89
C ASN A 119 -16.33 -6.05 18.98
N THR A 120 -15.05 -6.41 18.91
CA THR A 120 -14.40 -7.14 20.01
C THR A 120 -13.94 -6.14 21.07
N VAL A 121 -14.68 -6.07 22.18
CA VAL A 121 -14.21 -5.42 23.41
C VAL A 121 -12.88 -6.10 23.80
N GLY A 122 -11.76 -5.41 23.60
CA GLY A 122 -10.41 -5.96 23.74
C GLY A 122 -9.72 -6.36 22.43
N ALA A 123 -10.04 -5.70 21.30
CA ALA A 123 -9.22 -5.79 20.08
C ALA A 123 -7.73 -5.69 20.43
N ASP A 124 -6.95 -6.68 19.99
CA ASP A 124 -5.52 -6.78 20.25
C ASP A 124 -4.80 -5.58 19.62
N ARG A 125 -4.61 -4.53 20.41
CA ARG A 125 -3.94 -3.28 20.01
C ARG A 125 -2.59 -3.59 19.37
N ASN A 126 -1.87 -4.58 19.89
CA ASN A 126 -0.58 -4.99 19.35
C ASN A 126 -0.69 -5.58 17.94
N GLY A 127 -1.77 -6.32 17.65
CA GLY A 127 -2.02 -6.87 16.31
C GLY A 127 -2.34 -5.78 15.29
N THR A 128 -3.16 -4.79 15.68
CA THR A 128 -3.50 -3.64 14.84
C THR A 128 -2.29 -2.75 14.56
N ASP A 129 -1.51 -2.43 15.60
CA ASP A 129 -0.31 -1.58 15.46
C ASP A 129 0.73 -2.23 14.56
N ARG A 130 0.92 -3.55 14.66
CA ARG A 130 1.81 -4.31 13.77
C ARG A 130 1.34 -4.31 12.32
N MET A 131 0.04 -4.47 12.09
CA MET A 131 -0.53 -4.38 10.75
C MET A 131 -0.30 -2.98 10.16
N TYR A 132 -0.49 -1.92 10.96
CA TYR A 132 -0.24 -0.55 10.50
C TYR A 132 1.23 -0.32 10.17
N ALA A 133 2.14 -0.83 10.98
CA ALA A 133 3.57 -0.77 10.70
C ALA A 133 3.94 -1.49 9.40
N TRP A 134 3.39 -2.69 9.15
CA TRP A 134 3.64 -3.42 7.92
C TRP A 134 3.08 -2.73 6.68
N LEU A 135 1.83 -2.24 6.75
CA LEU A 135 1.22 -1.51 5.65
C LEU A 135 1.97 -0.22 5.35
N LEU A 136 2.35 0.54 6.37
CA LEU A 136 3.08 1.79 6.19
C LEU A 136 4.46 1.53 5.56
N GLN A 137 5.15 0.47 6.00
CA GLN A 137 6.41 0.04 5.39
C GLN A 137 6.22 -0.34 3.92
N GLU A 138 5.18 -1.12 3.60
CA GLU A 138 4.88 -1.52 2.22
C GLU A 138 4.56 -0.31 1.34
N LEU A 139 3.76 0.64 1.82
CA LEU A 139 3.46 1.89 1.12
C LEU A 139 4.72 2.73 0.87
N ARG A 140 5.62 2.85 1.86
CA ARG A 140 6.89 3.57 1.70
C ARG A 140 7.74 3.00 0.58
N VAL A 141 7.83 1.67 0.50
CA VAL A 141 8.55 0.98 -0.58
C VAL A 141 7.92 1.30 -1.94
N PHE A 142 6.59 1.23 -2.07
CA PHE A 142 5.90 1.58 -3.31
C PHE A 142 6.04 3.05 -3.72
N CYS A 143 6.22 3.95 -2.75
CA CYS A 143 6.37 5.37 -3.00
C CYS A 143 7.80 5.79 -3.35
N HIS A 144 8.79 4.91 -3.14
CA HIS A 144 10.17 5.25 -3.42
C HIS A 144 10.36 5.56 -4.92
N PRO A 145 10.85 6.76 -5.31
CA PRO A 145 10.87 7.20 -6.71
C PRO A 145 11.57 6.24 -7.67
N LYS A 146 12.73 5.69 -7.26
CA LYS A 146 13.46 4.71 -8.08
C LYS A 146 12.74 3.37 -8.25
N LEU A 147 11.93 2.97 -7.26
CA LEU A 147 11.22 1.68 -7.30
C LEU A 147 9.94 1.83 -8.13
N ARG A 148 9.19 2.92 -7.92
CA ARG A 148 7.99 3.25 -8.70
C ARG A 148 8.25 3.35 -10.21
N ALA A 149 9.44 3.77 -10.60
CA ALA A 149 9.85 3.87 -12.01
C ALA A 149 10.44 2.57 -12.59
N HIS A 150 10.69 1.54 -11.78
CA HIS A 150 11.42 0.35 -12.20
C HIS A 150 10.50 -0.67 -12.89
N GLU A 151 10.93 -1.21 -14.03
CA GLU A 151 10.10 -2.14 -14.83
C GLU A 151 9.86 -3.50 -14.16
N ASN A 152 10.80 -3.95 -13.32
CA ASN A 152 10.71 -5.23 -12.61
C ASN A 152 10.21 -5.09 -11.15
N ILE A 153 9.51 -4.01 -10.83
CA ILE A 153 8.87 -3.79 -9.53
C ILE A 153 7.39 -3.52 -9.77
N CYS A 154 6.53 -4.21 -9.02
CA CYS A 154 5.08 -4.03 -9.10
C CYS A 154 4.70 -2.57 -8.77
N LYS A 155 3.79 -2.00 -9.55
CA LYS A 155 3.40 -0.58 -9.39
C LYS A 155 2.15 -0.42 -8.53
N LEU A 156 2.23 0.50 -7.57
CA LEU A 156 1.06 1.08 -6.90
C LEU A 156 0.42 2.12 -7.83
N LEU A 157 -0.83 1.88 -8.19
CA LEU A 157 -1.63 2.75 -9.05
C LEU A 157 -2.46 3.74 -8.24
N PHE A 158 -3.02 3.28 -7.11
CA PHE A 158 -3.82 4.09 -6.21
C PHE A 158 -3.94 3.46 -4.82
N VAL A 159 -4.38 4.26 -3.85
CA VAL A 159 -4.94 3.78 -2.57
C VAL A 159 -6.44 4.02 -2.56
N GLY A 160 -7.20 3.11 -1.96
CA GLY A 160 -8.65 3.25 -1.90
C GLY A 160 -9.25 2.74 -0.61
N TRP A 161 -10.40 3.29 -0.24
CA TRP A 161 -11.12 2.92 0.99
C TRP A 161 -12.49 2.35 0.65
N ASP A 162 -12.88 1.30 1.36
CA ASP A 162 -14.23 0.73 1.28
C ASP A 162 -15.13 1.37 2.31
N GLY A 163 -15.42 2.64 2.10
CA GLY A 163 -16.43 3.29 2.91
C GLY A 163 -15.99 3.60 4.33
N ASP A 164 -16.45 2.81 5.30
CA ASP A 164 -16.25 3.06 6.73
C ASP A 164 -14.96 2.38 7.25
N GLY A 165 -14.27 1.63 6.37
CA GLY A 165 -12.97 1.07 6.65
C GLY A 165 -11.92 2.15 6.86
N VAL A 166 -11.02 1.94 7.81
CA VAL A 166 -9.94 2.88 8.15
C VAL A 166 -8.62 2.56 7.43
N VAL A 167 -8.45 1.30 7.03
CA VAL A 167 -7.23 0.81 6.37
C VAL A 167 -7.44 0.87 4.86
N PRO A 168 -6.54 1.53 4.09
CA PRO A 168 -6.64 1.53 2.65
C PRO A 168 -6.39 0.13 2.07
N ALA A 169 -7.10 -0.17 1.00
CA ALA A 169 -6.67 -1.15 0.02
C ALA A 169 -5.64 -0.53 -0.92
N LEU A 170 -4.74 -1.37 -1.43
CA LEU A 170 -3.76 -0.99 -2.44
C LEU A 170 -4.25 -1.44 -3.82
N GLY A 171 -4.40 -0.50 -4.75
CA GLY A 171 -4.63 -0.78 -6.16
C GLY A 171 -3.30 -0.95 -6.87
N LEU A 172 -2.94 -2.19 -7.18
CA LEU A 172 -1.68 -2.56 -7.84
C LEU A 172 -1.91 -2.91 -9.30
N GLU A 173 -0.87 -2.82 -10.13
CA GLU A 173 -0.94 -3.36 -11.48
C GLU A 173 -1.26 -4.87 -11.46
N LEU A 174 -2.12 -5.30 -12.37
CA LEU A 174 -2.51 -6.70 -12.45
C LEU A 174 -1.50 -7.49 -13.29
N ALA A 175 -0.80 -8.43 -12.67
CA ALA A 175 0.00 -9.42 -13.39
C ALA A 175 -0.93 -10.41 -14.13
N ALA A 176 -1.13 -10.19 -15.43
CA ALA A 176 -2.07 -10.97 -16.25
C ALA A 176 -1.78 -12.47 -16.31
N TYR A 177 -0.55 -12.88 -16.00
CA TYR A 177 -0.12 -14.29 -15.98
C TYR A 177 -0.04 -14.89 -14.56
N GLY A 178 -0.53 -14.17 -13.56
CA GLY A 178 -0.48 -14.59 -12.16
C GLY A 178 0.93 -14.47 -11.57
N THR A 179 1.18 -15.28 -10.54
CA THR A 179 2.47 -15.35 -9.86
C THR A 179 3.54 -16.01 -10.72
N LEU A 180 4.80 -15.95 -10.29
CA LEU A 180 5.85 -16.71 -10.93
C LEU A 180 5.60 -18.22 -10.79
N GLU A 181 5.02 -18.68 -9.69
CA GLU A 181 4.61 -20.08 -9.52
C GLU A 181 3.55 -20.49 -10.54
N ASP A 182 2.49 -19.68 -10.72
CA ASP A 182 1.45 -19.93 -11.72
C ASP A 182 2.06 -20.01 -13.11
N SER A 183 2.93 -19.05 -13.43
CA SER A 183 3.72 -19.08 -14.64
C SER A 183 4.47 -20.41 -14.73
N MET A 184 5.36 -20.74 -13.79
CA MET A 184 6.14 -21.98 -13.83
C MET A 184 5.29 -23.26 -14.02
N GLN A 185 4.07 -23.33 -13.47
CA GLN A 185 3.15 -24.46 -13.64
C GLN A 185 2.56 -24.55 -15.06
N HIS A 186 2.10 -23.44 -15.63
CA HIS A 186 1.66 -23.35 -17.02
C HIS A 186 2.82 -23.57 -18.01
N LEU A 187 4.04 -23.37 -17.52
CA LEU A 187 5.28 -23.37 -18.27
C LEU A 187 6.08 -24.67 -18.18
N ARG A 188 5.42 -25.83 -17.97
CA ARG A 188 6.02 -27.15 -18.29
C ARG A 188 6.53 -27.26 -19.75
N SER A 189 6.25 -26.25 -20.57
CA SER A 189 6.68 -26.02 -21.95
C SER A 189 7.76 -24.94 -22.16
N TYR A 190 8.41 -24.38 -21.12
CA TYR A 190 9.59 -23.49 -21.28
C TYR A 190 10.79 -24.30 -21.81
N GLY A 191 10.75 -24.56 -23.12
CA GLY A 191 11.75 -25.36 -23.83
C GLY A 191 13.07 -24.65 -24.09
N SER A 192 13.17 -23.33 -23.92
CA SER A 192 14.43 -22.61 -24.12
C SER A 192 15.02 -22.09 -22.81
N ILE A 193 16.31 -22.38 -22.62
CA ILE A 193 17.16 -21.83 -21.56
C ILE A 193 17.13 -20.29 -21.54
N GLU A 194 16.92 -19.68 -22.69
CA GLU A 194 16.81 -18.24 -22.90
C GLU A 194 15.68 -17.61 -22.11
N ARG A 195 14.46 -18.18 -22.14
CA ARG A 195 13.34 -17.59 -21.39
C ARG A 195 13.57 -17.65 -19.88
N LYS A 196 14.19 -18.73 -19.38
CA LYS A 196 14.57 -18.85 -17.97
C LYS A 196 15.64 -17.84 -17.60
N ALA A 197 16.62 -17.61 -18.48
CA ALA A 197 17.66 -16.61 -18.30
C ALA A 197 17.08 -15.19 -18.25
N ASN A 198 16.18 -14.84 -19.18
CA ASN A 198 15.52 -13.53 -19.20
C ASN A 198 14.70 -13.28 -17.93
N LEU A 199 13.87 -14.25 -17.53
CA LEU A 199 13.10 -14.14 -16.29
C LEU A 199 14.00 -13.99 -15.05
N THR A 200 15.10 -14.74 -15.00
CA THR A 200 16.06 -14.65 -13.90
C THR A 200 16.76 -13.29 -13.89
N LEU A 201 17.08 -12.74 -15.07
CA LEU A 201 17.67 -11.41 -15.21
C LEU A 201 16.69 -10.32 -14.73
N ASP A 202 15.41 -10.43 -15.06
CA ASP A 202 14.37 -9.50 -14.63
C ASP A 202 14.21 -9.51 -13.10
N ILE A 203 14.16 -10.69 -12.48
CA ILE A 203 14.15 -10.83 -11.01
C ILE A 203 15.42 -10.22 -10.41
N ALA A 204 16.60 -10.50 -10.98
CA ALA A 204 17.86 -9.96 -10.50
C ALA A 204 17.93 -8.44 -10.60
N ARG A 205 17.35 -7.83 -11.64
CA ARG A 205 17.25 -6.37 -11.81
C ARG A 205 16.34 -5.74 -10.75
N GLY A 206 15.17 -6.33 -10.49
CA GLY A 206 14.28 -5.88 -9.42
C GLY A 206 14.94 -5.94 -8.03
N LEU A 207 15.63 -7.04 -7.73
CA LEU A 207 16.38 -7.17 -6.48
C LEU A 207 17.58 -6.22 -6.41
N HIS A 208 18.26 -6.00 -7.54
CA HIS A 208 19.39 -5.07 -7.60
C HIS A 208 18.97 -3.65 -7.25
N VAL A 209 17.84 -3.15 -7.79
CA VAL A 209 17.37 -1.80 -7.44
C VAL A 209 17.00 -1.70 -5.97
N LEU A 210 16.35 -2.72 -5.39
CA LEU A 210 16.05 -2.77 -3.95
C LEU A 210 17.34 -2.72 -3.11
N HIS A 211 18.31 -3.59 -3.41
CA HIS A 211 19.56 -3.66 -2.66
C HIS A 211 20.41 -2.38 -2.82
N SER A 212 20.33 -1.71 -3.98
CA SER A 212 21.01 -0.42 -4.21
C SER A 212 20.50 0.70 -3.30
N LEU A 213 19.31 0.52 -2.71
CA LEU A 213 18.68 1.41 -1.75
C LEU A 213 18.85 0.94 -0.30
N GLY A 214 19.61 -0.13 -0.06
CA GLY A 214 19.75 -0.72 1.27
C GLY A 214 18.52 -1.51 1.74
N LEU A 215 17.53 -1.76 0.88
CA LEU A 215 16.31 -2.49 1.22
C LEU A 215 16.50 -3.99 0.96
N VAL A 216 16.10 -4.82 1.91
CA VAL A 216 16.04 -6.28 1.76
C VAL A 216 14.57 -6.70 1.70
N HIS A 217 14.17 -7.40 0.63
CA HIS A 217 12.77 -7.81 0.45
C HIS A 217 12.27 -8.76 1.55
N GLY A 218 13.11 -9.70 2.01
CA GLY A 218 12.80 -10.60 3.13
C GLY A 218 11.84 -11.76 2.86
N ASP A 219 11.18 -11.82 1.69
CA ASP A 219 10.22 -12.89 1.33
C ASP A 219 10.23 -13.20 -0.18
N VAL A 220 11.41 -13.38 -0.76
CA VAL A 220 11.55 -13.70 -2.19
C VAL A 220 11.22 -15.17 -2.43
N LYS A 221 10.10 -15.44 -3.08
CA LYS A 221 9.64 -16.79 -3.47
C LYS A 221 8.76 -16.73 -4.72
N PRO A 222 8.59 -17.84 -5.48
CA PRO A 222 7.79 -17.82 -6.71
C PRO A 222 6.31 -17.42 -6.53
N ALA A 223 5.75 -17.60 -5.34
CA ALA A 223 4.38 -17.23 -5.02
C ALA A 223 4.21 -15.78 -4.51
N ALA A 224 5.31 -15.03 -4.39
CA ALA A 224 5.33 -13.64 -3.89
C ALA A 224 5.51 -12.63 -5.02
#